data_AF-D8Q7G4-F1
#
_entry.id   AF-D8Q7G4-F1
#
_cell.length_a   1.000
_cell.length_b   1.000
_cell.length_c   1.000
_cell.angle_alpha   90.00
_cell.angle_beta   90.00
_cell.angle_gamma   90.00
#
_symmetry.space_group_name_H-M   'P 1'
#
loop_
_entity.id
_entity.type
_entity.pdbx_description
1 polymer ?
#
loop_
_entity_poly.entity_id
_entity_poly.type
_entity_poly.pdbx_seq_one_letter_code
_entity_poly.pdbx_strand_id
1 'polypeptide(L)'
;MEASCPHLGADMSHADIEEYGDDNEDPTLVAVCPWHRYDFDLRTGKSETGMHTCTYSIDIRTEGDVENVYMETPSGGTGWRLIELRPVSEEFADPPPKYNALTSVSVPRERDAEDEPVVPVEDPPSTLMEWAVLILNTPEPRLKVERTRHAVHLFRTGKLKSIGNKVANPPTPPDVPPRHALYVSNTVAPEKMKTKRGAAASLHALANIEQWAIDLAWDIMARFGPRYKDLPPAFFTDFTKMALDESKHFTLLTARLAALAPSTPYGSLPVHAALWSSATASAASLRARLAIIHLVHEARGLDVNPATIARFRRARDMESVAALEVIHADEVTHVTTGHRWFTWVCAREGVEDPVAAFREEVRKGWRGDVKGPFNEEDREKAGLTPDFYRDLKGELGLDDSGILGLRGLDDPGRSREAENSRRAHEAEESSQQKPMTASSVQIGYDSTD
;
A
#
# COMPACT_ATOMS: atom_id res chain seq x y z
N MET A 1 -6.03 25.81 -9.71
CA MET A 1 -5.25 25.88 -8.44
C MET A 1 -4.66 24.50 -8.16
N GLU A 2 -3.50 24.41 -7.51
CA GLU A 2 -2.99 23.13 -7.00
C GLU A 2 -3.97 22.49 -6.00
N ALA A 3 -4.05 21.16 -6.01
CA ALA A 3 -4.93 20.40 -5.11
C ALA A 3 -4.40 20.30 -3.67
N SER A 4 -3.22 20.85 -3.37
CA SER A 4 -2.62 20.85 -2.04
C SER A 4 -2.44 22.28 -1.55
N CYS A 5 -2.91 22.54 -0.33
CA CYS A 5 -2.82 23.85 0.32
C CYS A 5 -1.35 24.22 0.59
N PRO A 6 -0.86 25.42 0.21
CA PRO A 6 0.55 25.80 0.37
C PRO A 6 1.01 25.95 1.83
N HIS A 7 0.08 26.07 2.78
CA HIS A 7 0.37 26.13 4.21
C HIS A 7 1.04 24.85 4.74
N LEU A 8 0.39 23.69 4.51
CA LEU A 8 0.77 22.38 5.08
C LEU A 8 0.63 21.22 4.09
N GLY A 9 0.36 21.51 2.82
CA GLY A 9 0.12 20.52 1.78
C GLY A 9 -1.20 19.75 1.94
N ALA A 10 -2.08 20.19 2.84
CA ALA A 10 -3.36 19.53 3.08
C ALA A 10 -4.24 19.60 1.83
N ASP A 11 -5.00 18.54 1.59
CA ASP A 11 -5.84 18.41 0.39
C ASP A 11 -6.91 19.52 0.30
N MET A 12 -7.01 20.14 -0.88
CA MET A 12 -7.96 21.23 -1.20
C MET A 12 -9.19 20.71 -1.95
N SER A 13 -9.34 19.40 -2.15
CA SER A 13 -10.51 18.82 -2.83
C SER A 13 -11.84 19.06 -2.12
N HIS A 14 -11.81 19.50 -0.86
CA HIS A 14 -12.97 19.87 -0.05
C HIS A 14 -12.97 21.35 0.34
N ALA A 15 -12.25 22.20 -0.38
CA ALA A 15 -12.26 23.62 -0.13
C ALA A 15 -13.64 24.20 -0.46
N ASP A 16 -14.18 25.02 0.44
CA ASP A 16 -15.37 25.81 0.16
C ASP A 16 -14.96 26.90 -0.85
N ILE A 17 -15.75 27.07 -1.91
CA ILE A 17 -15.57 28.16 -2.86
C ILE A 17 -16.51 29.29 -2.45
N GLU A 18 -15.92 30.41 -2.04
CA GLU A 18 -16.64 31.62 -1.63
C GLU A 18 -16.46 32.71 -2.68
N GLU A 19 -17.52 33.48 -2.94
CA GLU A 19 -17.45 34.72 -3.73
C GLU A 19 -17.11 35.89 -2.80
N TYR A 20 -16.04 36.61 -3.12
CA TYR A 20 -15.58 37.79 -2.39
C TYR A 20 -15.61 39.01 -3.32
N GLY A 21 -16.28 40.09 -2.92
CA GLY A 21 -16.36 41.31 -3.71
C GLY A 21 -17.30 42.35 -3.10
N ASP A 22 -17.05 43.62 -3.38
CA ASP A 22 -18.00 44.71 -3.14
C ASP A 22 -18.99 44.77 -4.32
N ASP A 23 -20.23 45.24 -4.13
CA ASP A 23 -21.32 45.23 -5.13
C ASP A 23 -20.99 45.98 -6.45
N ASN A 24 -19.82 46.63 -6.53
CA ASN A 24 -19.34 47.46 -7.63
C ASN A 24 -18.12 46.91 -8.39
N GLU A 25 -17.57 45.73 -8.02
CA GLU A 25 -16.45 45.07 -8.74
C GLU A 25 -16.80 43.60 -9.08
N ASP A 26 -16.13 43.03 -10.09
CA ASP A 26 -16.30 41.61 -10.43
C ASP A 26 -15.88 40.74 -9.23
N PRO A 27 -16.78 39.88 -8.69
CA PRO A 27 -16.46 39.08 -7.51
C PRO A 27 -15.31 38.13 -7.82
N THR A 28 -14.33 38.07 -6.93
CA THR A 28 -13.26 37.08 -6.99
C THR A 28 -13.71 35.80 -6.31
N LEU A 29 -13.45 34.67 -6.96
CA LEU A 29 -13.68 33.36 -6.36
C LEU A 29 -12.47 32.98 -5.51
N VAL A 30 -12.74 32.60 -4.28
CA VAL A 30 -11.74 32.28 -3.27
C VAL A 30 -11.99 30.85 -2.79
N ALA A 31 -10.96 30.01 -2.86
CA ALA A 31 -10.98 28.69 -2.24
C ALA A 31 -10.52 28.78 -0.80
N VAL A 32 -11.39 28.43 0.15
CA VAL A 32 -11.08 28.40 1.57
C VAL A 32 -10.60 27.02 1.95
N CYS A 33 -9.34 26.95 2.42
CA CYS A 33 -8.75 25.71 2.91
C CYS A 33 -9.59 25.13 4.05
N PRO A 34 -10.11 23.89 3.92
CA PRO A 34 -11.08 23.35 4.87
C PRO A 34 -10.45 23.04 6.24
N TRP A 35 -9.13 22.97 6.30
CA TRP A 35 -8.37 22.56 7.47
C TRP A 35 -7.97 23.73 8.36
N HIS A 36 -7.72 24.88 7.76
CA HIS A 36 -7.06 26.00 8.43
C HIS A 36 -7.68 27.36 8.10
N ARG A 37 -8.73 27.39 7.27
CA ARG A 37 -9.47 28.58 6.86
C ARG A 37 -8.61 29.66 6.20
N TYR A 38 -7.54 29.24 5.52
CA TYR A 38 -6.77 30.10 4.64
C TYR A 38 -7.49 30.23 3.29
N ASP A 39 -7.71 31.46 2.89
CA ASP A 39 -8.29 31.87 1.62
C ASP A 39 -7.23 31.82 0.50
N PHE A 40 -7.61 31.36 -0.69
CA PHE A 40 -6.76 31.42 -1.87
C PHE A 40 -7.59 31.89 -3.06
N ASP A 41 -7.27 33.07 -3.60
CA ASP A 41 -7.89 33.57 -4.82
C ASP A 41 -7.62 32.59 -5.98
N LEU A 42 -8.68 32.06 -6.60
CA LEU A 42 -8.58 31.00 -7.60
C LEU A 42 -7.92 31.46 -8.90
N ARG A 43 -7.88 32.77 -9.17
CA ARG A 43 -7.27 33.36 -10.36
C ARG A 43 -5.78 33.60 -10.14
N THR A 44 -5.43 34.22 -9.02
CA THR A 44 -4.07 34.72 -8.74
C THR A 44 -3.27 33.81 -7.83
N GLY A 45 -3.91 32.90 -7.09
CA GLY A 45 -3.30 32.02 -6.11
C GLY A 45 -2.88 32.70 -4.82
N LYS A 46 -3.15 34.00 -4.64
CA LYS A 46 -2.78 34.76 -3.44
C LYS A 46 -3.78 34.52 -2.30
N SER A 47 -3.25 34.48 -1.08
CA SER A 47 -4.01 34.50 0.17
C SER A 47 -3.83 35.86 0.86
N GLU A 48 -4.87 36.34 1.56
CA GLU A 48 -4.79 37.48 2.48
C GLU A 48 -3.73 37.30 3.57
N THR A 49 -3.43 36.04 3.91
CA THR A 49 -2.40 35.69 4.89
C THR A 49 -0.96 35.75 4.35
N GLY A 50 -0.78 36.15 3.08
CA GLY A 50 0.52 36.30 2.43
C GLY A 50 1.08 35.01 1.82
N MET A 51 0.32 33.92 1.84
CA MET A 51 0.66 32.67 1.15
C MET A 51 0.30 32.71 -0.33
N HIS A 52 0.87 31.79 -1.10
CA HIS A 52 0.65 31.69 -2.54
C HIS A 52 0.59 30.22 -2.99
N THR A 53 -0.38 29.89 -3.84
CA THR A 53 -0.52 28.59 -4.52
C THR A 53 -0.41 28.76 -6.03
N CYS A 54 0.06 27.75 -6.76
CA CYS A 54 0.03 27.83 -8.23
C CYS A 54 -1.43 27.76 -8.72
N THR A 55 -1.76 28.62 -9.66
CA THR A 55 -3.00 28.59 -10.44
C THR A 55 -2.65 28.38 -11.91
N TYR A 56 -3.55 27.74 -12.64
CA TYR A 56 -3.38 27.45 -14.06
C TYR A 56 -4.64 27.94 -14.76
N SER A 57 -4.48 28.64 -15.86
CA SER A 57 -5.61 29.16 -16.62
C SER A 57 -6.39 28.00 -17.25
N ILE A 58 -7.71 28.03 -17.12
CA ILE A 58 -8.63 27.09 -17.76
C ILE A 58 -9.43 27.85 -18.81
N ASP A 59 -9.51 27.30 -20.02
CA ASP A 59 -10.29 27.82 -21.13
C ASP A 59 -11.27 26.73 -21.59
N ILE A 60 -12.57 27.00 -21.49
CA ILE A 60 -13.61 26.05 -21.89
C ILE A 60 -14.16 26.50 -23.23
N ARG A 61 -14.03 25.64 -24.25
CA ARG A 61 -14.51 25.92 -25.60
C ARG A 61 -15.58 24.92 -25.99
N THR A 62 -16.73 25.44 -26.39
CA THR A 62 -17.82 24.62 -26.91
C THR A 62 -17.64 24.45 -28.42
N GLU A 63 -17.43 23.22 -28.87
CA GLU A 63 -17.37 22.85 -30.28
C GLU A 63 -18.52 21.88 -30.60
N GLY A 64 -19.63 22.42 -31.13
CA GLY A 64 -20.87 21.66 -31.32
C GLY A 64 -21.55 21.37 -29.98
N ASP A 65 -21.83 20.10 -29.71
CA ASP A 65 -22.43 19.63 -28.44
C ASP A 65 -21.36 19.16 -27.43
N VAL A 66 -20.07 19.40 -27.69
CA VAL A 66 -18.96 18.97 -26.83
C VAL A 66 -18.26 20.18 -26.24
N GLU A 67 -18.15 20.21 -24.91
CA GLU A 67 -17.30 21.16 -24.20
C GLU A 67 -15.89 20.59 -24.05
N ASN A 68 -14.91 21.31 -24.58
CA ASN A 68 -13.49 20.98 -24.45
C ASN A 68 -12.86 21.87 -23.39
N VAL A 69 -12.24 21.26 -22.39
CA VAL A 69 -11.52 21.97 -21.32
C VAL A 69 -10.03 22.01 -21.68
N TYR A 70 -9.50 23.21 -21.90
CA TYR A 70 -8.08 23.45 -22.10
C TYR A 70 -7.47 23.99 -20.81
N MET A 71 -6.32 23.44 -20.41
CA MET A 71 -5.57 23.92 -19.25
C MET A 71 -4.20 24.40 -19.69
N GLU A 72 -3.78 25.53 -19.12
CA GLU A 72 -2.41 26.02 -19.22
C GLU A 72 -1.42 24.95 -18.74
N THR A 73 -0.40 24.67 -19.55
CA THR A 73 0.62 23.68 -19.20
C THR A 73 1.53 24.22 -18.09
N PRO A 74 1.87 23.41 -17.06
CA PRO A 74 2.84 23.81 -16.05
C PRO A 74 4.20 24.21 -16.66
N SER A 75 4.81 25.27 -16.13
CA SER A 75 6.13 25.72 -16.57
C SER A 75 7.23 24.73 -16.15
N GLY A 76 8.29 24.61 -16.96
CA GLY A 76 9.48 23.81 -16.60
C GLY A 76 9.49 22.34 -17.08
N GLY A 77 8.60 21.92 -17.99
CA GLY A 77 8.61 20.56 -18.55
C GLY A 77 7.90 20.45 -19.90
N THR A 78 8.10 19.33 -20.60
CA THR A 78 7.40 18.95 -21.83
C THR A 78 6.82 17.53 -21.69
N GLY A 79 5.80 17.18 -22.50
CA GLY A 79 5.21 15.83 -22.48
C GLY A 79 4.17 15.59 -21.38
N TRP A 80 3.57 16.64 -20.84
CA TRP A 80 2.45 16.52 -19.91
C TRP A 80 1.27 15.78 -20.56
N ARG A 81 0.71 14.81 -19.84
CA ARG A 81 -0.50 14.09 -20.23
C ARG A 81 -1.54 14.23 -19.13
N LEU A 82 -2.77 14.56 -19.51
CA LEU A 82 -3.92 14.54 -18.60
C LEU A 82 -4.19 13.09 -18.17
N ILE A 83 -4.09 12.82 -16.87
CA ILE A 83 -4.31 11.48 -16.30
C ILE A 83 -5.77 11.27 -15.93
N GLU A 84 -6.37 12.25 -15.25
CA GLU A 84 -7.76 12.21 -14.79
C GLU A 84 -8.32 13.63 -14.75
N LEU A 85 -9.58 13.80 -15.15
CA LEU A 85 -10.37 14.99 -14.87
C LEU A 85 -11.47 14.59 -13.89
N ARG A 86 -11.39 15.10 -12.65
CA ARG A 86 -12.36 14.79 -11.59
C ARG A 86 -13.18 16.04 -11.26
N PRO A 87 -14.53 15.95 -11.20
CA PRO A 87 -15.32 17.03 -10.66
C PRO A 87 -15.00 17.22 -9.17
N VAL A 88 -14.70 18.45 -8.77
CA VAL A 88 -14.65 18.86 -7.35
C VAL A 88 -16.08 19.22 -6.98
N SER A 89 -16.76 18.38 -6.21
CA SER A 89 -18.20 18.54 -6.00
C SER A 89 -18.52 19.70 -5.05
N GLU A 90 -19.40 20.61 -5.46
CA GLU A 90 -20.14 21.52 -4.56
C GLU A 90 -21.22 20.78 -3.72
N GLU A 91 -21.39 19.46 -3.92
CA GLU A 91 -22.51 18.64 -3.43
C GLU A 91 -22.30 17.96 -2.05
N PHE A 92 -21.54 18.54 -1.13
CA PHE A 92 -21.47 18.03 0.27
C PHE A 92 -22.18 18.92 1.31
N ALA A 93 -22.99 19.88 0.87
CA ALA A 93 -23.83 20.74 1.70
C ALA A 93 -25.35 20.48 1.54
N ASP A 94 -25.81 19.22 1.55
CA ASP A 94 -27.18 18.83 2.00
C ASP A 94 -27.21 17.30 2.24
N PRO A 95 -28.19 16.73 2.98
CA PRO A 95 -28.02 15.50 3.75
C PRO A 95 -27.59 14.32 2.87
N PRO A 96 -26.88 13.33 3.46
CA PRO A 96 -26.37 12.21 2.70
C PRO A 96 -27.47 11.63 1.83
N PRO A 97 -27.16 11.27 0.56
CA PRO A 97 -28.13 10.62 -0.31
C PRO A 97 -28.78 9.51 0.50
N LYS A 98 -30.12 9.39 0.42
CA LYS A 98 -30.84 8.34 1.15
C LYS A 98 -30.16 7.02 0.79
N TYR A 99 -29.35 6.56 1.73
CA TYR A 99 -28.58 5.34 1.59
C TYR A 99 -29.62 4.26 1.34
N ASN A 100 -29.66 3.74 0.11
CA ASN A 100 -30.39 2.52 -0.15
C ASN A 100 -29.89 1.49 0.87
N ALA A 101 -30.84 0.86 1.54
CA ALA A 101 -30.73 0.13 2.80
C ALA A 101 -29.74 -1.05 2.77
N LEU A 102 -28.45 -0.74 2.64
CA LEU A 102 -27.31 -1.65 2.75
C LEU A 102 -26.35 -1.20 3.85
N THR A 103 -26.49 0.03 4.36
CA THR A 103 -25.87 0.48 5.62
C THR A 103 -26.70 0.17 6.87
N SER A 104 -27.95 -0.30 6.70
CA SER A 104 -28.77 -0.82 7.80
C SER A 104 -28.56 -2.32 8.05
N VAL A 105 -27.52 -2.94 7.49
CA VAL A 105 -27.13 -4.29 7.90
C VAL A 105 -26.46 -4.19 9.26
N SER A 106 -27.28 -4.10 10.30
CA SER A 106 -26.86 -4.43 11.65
C SER A 106 -26.39 -5.89 11.64
N VAL A 107 -25.08 -6.08 11.75
CA VAL A 107 -24.51 -7.38 12.12
C VAL A 107 -25.22 -7.85 13.40
N PRO A 108 -25.70 -9.11 13.47
CA PRO A 108 -26.30 -9.63 14.68
C PRO A 108 -25.37 -9.39 15.88
N ARG A 109 -25.87 -8.62 16.86
CA ARG A 109 -25.15 -8.28 18.08
C ARG A 109 -25.14 -9.51 18.98
N GLU A 110 -24.08 -10.31 18.90
CA GLU A 110 -23.73 -11.20 20.01
C GLU A 110 -23.29 -10.29 21.15
N ARG A 111 -24.18 -10.13 22.13
CA ARG A 111 -23.86 -9.50 23.42
C ARG A 111 -22.96 -10.48 24.15
N ASP A 112 -21.71 -10.08 24.43
CA ASP A 112 -20.97 -10.38 25.67
C ASP A 112 -19.52 -9.86 25.60
N ALA A 113 -19.31 -8.66 26.16
CA ALA A 113 -18.12 -8.11 26.83
C ALA A 113 -18.38 -6.60 27.01
N GLU A 114 -17.82 -5.96 28.05
CA GLU A 114 -17.91 -4.50 28.19
C GLU A 114 -17.23 -3.83 26.98
N ASP A 115 -18.03 -3.38 26.01
CA ASP A 115 -17.51 -2.75 24.78
C ASP A 115 -16.74 -1.48 25.16
N GLU A 116 -15.42 -1.54 25.02
CA GLU A 116 -14.53 -0.41 25.24
C GLU A 116 -15.00 0.79 24.37
N PRO A 117 -15.14 2.00 24.93
CA PRO A 117 -15.62 3.14 24.16
C PRO A 117 -14.63 3.53 23.06
N VAL A 118 -15.17 4.08 21.97
CA VAL A 118 -14.38 4.59 20.83
C VAL A 118 -13.30 5.56 21.32
N VAL A 119 -13.69 6.50 22.19
CA VAL A 119 -12.76 7.37 22.93
C VAL A 119 -12.54 6.74 24.30
N PRO A 120 -11.30 6.39 24.67
CA PRO A 120 -10.99 5.91 26.02
C PRO A 120 -11.44 6.90 27.09
N VAL A 121 -11.93 6.38 28.22
CA VAL A 121 -12.35 7.20 29.37
C VAL A 121 -11.14 7.81 30.07
N GLU A 122 -10.05 7.05 30.18
CA GLU A 122 -8.78 7.48 30.74
C GLU A 122 -7.83 7.88 29.61
N ASP A 123 -7.13 9.00 29.78
CA ASP A 123 -6.13 9.55 28.86
C ASP A 123 -6.55 9.56 27.37
N PRO A 124 -7.65 10.26 27.03
CA PRO A 124 -8.13 10.33 25.66
C PRO A 124 -7.07 10.93 24.73
N PRO A 125 -6.79 10.32 23.56
CA PRO A 125 -5.81 10.84 22.62
C PRO A 125 -6.16 12.25 22.14
N SER A 126 -5.15 13.13 22.13
CA SER A 126 -5.29 14.54 21.76
C SER A 126 -4.52 14.92 20.50
N THR A 127 -3.65 14.04 20.01
CA THR A 127 -2.87 14.19 18.78
C THR A 127 -3.09 13.02 17.82
N LEU A 128 -2.74 13.21 16.55
CA LEU A 128 -2.87 12.15 15.55
C LEU A 128 -1.98 10.94 15.87
N MET A 129 -0.76 11.15 16.37
CA MET A 129 0.13 10.05 16.76
C MET A 129 -0.42 9.24 17.94
N GLU A 130 -1.03 9.88 18.94
CA GLU A 130 -1.68 9.18 20.07
C GLU A 130 -2.85 8.32 19.58
N TRP A 131 -3.68 8.87 18.67
CA TRP A 131 -4.74 8.11 18.01
C TRP A 131 -4.19 6.92 17.21
N ALA A 132 -3.14 7.14 16.42
CA ALA A 132 -2.52 6.08 15.63
C ALA A 132 -2.05 4.92 16.52
N VAL A 133 -1.38 5.21 17.64
CA VAL A 133 -0.90 4.18 18.57
C VAL A 133 -2.06 3.49 19.31
N LEU A 134 -3.12 4.21 19.68
CA LEU A 134 -4.34 3.59 20.24
C LEU A 134 -4.97 2.61 19.24
N ILE A 135 -5.12 3.02 17.98
CA ILE A 135 -5.73 2.21 16.93
C ILE A 135 -4.89 0.96 16.64
N LEU A 136 -3.57 1.10 16.54
CA LEU A 136 -2.65 -0.02 16.36
C LEU A 136 -2.70 -1.02 17.52
N ASN A 137 -2.95 -0.56 18.74
CA ASN A 137 -3.14 -1.42 19.92
C ASN A 137 -4.57 -1.95 20.10
N THR A 138 -5.52 -1.57 19.25
CA THR A 138 -6.91 -2.04 19.33
C THR A 138 -7.03 -3.43 18.67
N PRO A 139 -7.28 -4.53 19.40
CA PRO A 139 -7.30 -5.86 18.83
C PRO A 139 -8.63 -6.19 18.11
N GLU A 140 -9.72 -5.55 18.56
CA GLU A 140 -11.08 -5.80 18.05
C GLU A 140 -11.29 -5.05 16.70
N PRO A 141 -11.63 -5.77 15.61
CA PRO A 141 -11.73 -5.18 14.27
C PRO A 141 -12.75 -4.06 14.09
N ARG A 142 -13.92 -4.14 14.73
CA ARG A 142 -14.97 -3.11 14.61
C ARG A 142 -14.57 -1.84 15.35
N LEU A 143 -14.10 -1.95 16.59
CA LEU A 143 -13.62 -0.84 17.39
C LEU A 143 -12.44 -0.16 16.70
N LYS A 144 -11.56 -0.93 16.04
CA LYS A 144 -10.47 -0.37 15.22
C LYS A 144 -11.00 0.52 14.09
N VAL A 145 -12.04 0.07 13.39
CA VAL A 145 -12.73 0.86 12.35
C VAL A 145 -13.41 2.10 12.93
N GLU A 146 -14.11 1.96 14.06
CA GLU A 146 -14.80 3.07 14.72
C GLU A 146 -13.81 4.13 15.21
N ARG A 147 -12.69 3.73 15.82
CA ARG A 147 -11.58 4.60 16.21
C ARG A 147 -10.91 5.26 15.03
N THR A 148 -10.69 4.53 13.94
CA THR A 148 -10.15 5.11 12.69
C THR A 148 -11.06 6.21 12.16
N ARG A 149 -12.37 5.94 12.02
CA ARG A 149 -13.35 6.95 11.57
C ARG A 149 -13.36 8.18 12.49
N HIS A 150 -13.32 7.96 13.80
CA HIS A 150 -13.32 9.03 14.78
C HIS A 150 -12.04 9.89 14.70
N ALA A 151 -10.86 9.26 14.72
CA ALA A 151 -9.58 9.95 14.62
C ALA A 151 -9.47 10.76 13.32
N VAL A 152 -9.88 10.18 12.19
CA VAL A 152 -9.88 10.86 10.89
C VAL A 152 -10.86 12.04 10.89
N HIS A 153 -12.05 11.91 11.48
CA HIS A 153 -12.98 13.04 11.65
C HIS A 153 -12.37 14.17 12.48
N LEU A 154 -11.77 13.85 13.63
CA LEU A 154 -11.12 14.86 14.48
C LEU A 154 -9.97 15.55 13.77
N PHE A 155 -9.17 14.80 13.01
CA PHE A 155 -8.06 15.35 12.22
C PHE A 155 -8.58 16.27 11.10
N ARG A 156 -9.60 15.82 10.35
CA ARG A 156 -10.25 16.58 9.27
C ARG A 156 -10.90 17.87 9.71
N THR A 157 -11.46 17.88 10.91
CA THR A 157 -12.17 19.04 11.45
C THR A 157 -11.29 19.91 12.35
N GLY A 158 -9.98 19.69 12.39
CA GLY A 158 -9.05 20.49 13.20
C GLY A 158 -9.27 20.38 14.71
N LYS A 159 -9.98 19.34 15.18
CA LYS A 159 -10.29 19.13 16.60
C LYS A 159 -9.14 18.46 17.38
N LEU A 160 -8.14 17.92 16.68
CA LEU A 160 -6.89 17.45 17.29
C LEU A 160 -5.96 18.63 17.59
N LYS A 161 -5.24 18.58 18.72
CA LYS A 161 -4.29 19.64 19.10
C LYS A 161 -3.17 19.82 18.08
N SER A 162 -2.70 18.72 17.50
CA SER A 162 -1.68 18.68 16.45
C SER A 162 -1.56 17.28 15.85
N ILE A 163 -0.69 17.11 14.85
CA ILE A 163 -0.28 15.79 14.37
C ILE A 163 0.47 15.02 15.46
N GLY A 164 1.32 15.69 16.25
CA GLY A 164 2.10 15.06 17.32
C GLY A 164 3.41 14.39 16.87
N ASN A 165 3.80 14.48 15.60
CA ASN A 165 5.01 13.83 15.10
C ASN A 165 6.32 14.56 15.49
N LYS A 166 6.26 15.82 15.92
CA LYS A 166 7.45 16.64 16.25
C LYS A 166 7.74 16.73 17.76
N VAL A 167 6.96 16.06 18.60
CA VAL A 167 7.12 16.11 20.06
C VAL A 167 8.41 15.40 20.50
N ALA A 168 8.92 15.74 21.68
CA ALA A 168 10.17 15.15 22.20
C ALA A 168 10.04 13.65 22.49
N ASN A 169 8.89 13.23 23.04
CA ASN A 169 8.59 11.85 23.41
C ASN A 169 7.31 11.41 22.69
N PRO A 170 7.40 11.04 21.39
CA PRO A 170 6.25 10.57 20.63
C PRO A 170 5.76 9.21 21.19
N PRO A 171 4.45 8.92 21.13
CA PRO A 171 3.95 7.61 21.50
C PRO A 171 4.53 6.55 20.56
N THR A 172 4.87 5.38 21.11
CA THR A 172 5.55 4.31 20.36
C THR A 172 4.51 3.30 19.84
N PRO A 173 4.44 3.02 18.53
CA PRO A 173 3.56 2.00 18.00
C PRO A 173 4.01 0.60 18.43
N PRO A 174 3.10 -0.38 18.54
CA PRO A 174 3.48 -1.77 18.83
C PRO A 174 4.35 -2.34 17.70
N ASP A 175 5.23 -3.30 18.01
CA ASP A 175 6.01 -4.01 16.99
C ASP A 175 5.10 -4.85 16.08
N VAL A 176 4.04 -5.42 16.66
CA VAL A 176 2.98 -6.14 15.96
C VAL A 176 1.63 -5.76 16.58
N PRO A 177 0.69 -5.19 15.80
CA PRO A 177 -0.67 -4.93 16.22
C PRO A 177 -1.31 -6.21 16.77
N PRO A 178 -1.86 -6.19 17.99
CA PRO A 178 -2.58 -7.34 18.52
C PRO A 178 -3.78 -7.68 17.63
N ARG A 179 -4.22 -8.93 17.74
CA ARG A 179 -5.43 -9.45 17.10
C ARG A 179 -6.38 -9.95 18.16
N HIS A 180 -7.67 -9.79 17.93
CA HIS A 180 -8.70 -10.23 18.85
C HIS A 180 -8.52 -11.71 19.23
N ALA A 181 -8.67 -12.04 20.52
CA ALA A 181 -8.36 -13.38 21.06
C ALA A 181 -9.08 -14.51 20.33
N LEU A 182 -10.33 -14.27 19.89
CA LEU A 182 -11.13 -15.24 19.12
C LEU A 182 -10.51 -15.62 17.77
N TYR A 183 -9.62 -14.79 17.22
CA TYR A 183 -9.05 -14.95 15.87
C TYR A 183 -7.56 -15.31 15.90
N VAL A 184 -6.88 -15.14 17.05
CA VAL A 184 -5.45 -15.46 17.20
C VAL A 184 -5.16 -16.91 16.82
N SER A 185 -5.99 -17.87 17.27
CA SER A 185 -5.81 -19.29 16.97
C SER A 185 -5.94 -19.65 15.49
N ASN A 186 -6.57 -18.78 14.70
CA ASN A 186 -6.76 -18.96 13.26
C ASN A 186 -5.67 -18.27 12.43
N THR A 187 -4.70 -17.60 13.07
CA THR A 187 -3.54 -17.04 12.38
C THR A 187 -2.52 -18.15 12.11
N VAL A 188 -2.30 -18.45 10.84
CA VAL A 188 -1.40 -19.50 10.37
C VAL A 188 -0.22 -18.89 9.61
N ALA A 189 0.90 -19.60 9.62
CA ALA A 189 2.05 -19.24 8.78
C ALA A 189 1.64 -19.28 7.28
N PRO A 190 2.15 -18.36 6.44
CA PRO A 190 1.78 -18.31 5.02
C PRO A 190 1.95 -19.65 4.28
N GLU A 191 2.97 -20.44 4.61
CA GLU A 191 3.26 -21.74 3.98
C GLU A 191 2.24 -22.82 4.35
N LYS A 192 1.53 -22.65 5.48
CA LYS A 192 0.50 -23.58 5.98
C LYS A 192 -0.91 -23.18 5.54
N MET A 193 -1.07 -22.04 4.87
CA MET A 193 -2.37 -21.61 4.36
C MET A 193 -2.81 -22.53 3.21
N LYS A 194 -3.87 -23.31 3.43
CA LYS A 194 -4.53 -24.07 2.37
C LYS A 194 -5.50 -23.17 1.61
N THR A 195 -5.43 -23.17 0.29
CA THR A 195 -6.40 -22.42 -0.54
C THR A 195 -7.81 -22.97 -0.35
N LYS A 196 -8.64 -22.26 0.42
CA LYS A 196 -10.08 -22.52 0.48
C LYS A 196 -10.74 -21.86 -0.72
N ARG A 197 -11.63 -22.59 -1.39
CA ARG A 197 -12.37 -22.11 -2.56
C ARG A 197 -13.78 -21.72 -2.15
N GLY A 198 -14.29 -20.63 -2.70
CA GLY A 198 -15.66 -20.17 -2.50
C GLY A 198 -15.77 -18.66 -2.27
N ALA A 199 -16.96 -18.11 -2.50
CA ALA A 199 -17.25 -16.69 -2.32
C ALA A 199 -16.95 -16.22 -0.89
N ALA A 200 -17.47 -16.91 0.12
CA ALA A 200 -17.25 -16.56 1.53
C ALA A 200 -15.77 -16.59 1.93
N ALA A 201 -15.02 -17.61 1.51
CA ALA A 201 -13.58 -17.68 1.78
C ALA A 201 -12.80 -16.55 1.10
N SER A 202 -13.21 -16.15 -0.11
CA SER A 202 -12.59 -15.02 -0.81
C SER A 202 -12.86 -13.69 -0.10
N LEU A 203 -14.11 -13.42 0.29
CA LEU A 203 -14.48 -12.18 0.99
C LEU A 203 -13.82 -12.10 2.36
N HIS A 204 -13.74 -13.23 3.08
CA HIS A 204 -13.06 -13.32 4.36
C HIS A 204 -11.55 -13.02 4.24
N ALA A 205 -10.90 -13.58 3.22
CA ALA A 205 -9.47 -13.34 2.97
C ALA A 205 -9.20 -11.87 2.62
N LEU A 206 -10.04 -11.26 1.76
CA LEU A 206 -9.95 -9.82 1.44
C LEU A 206 -10.18 -8.97 2.69
N ALA A 207 -11.20 -9.26 3.50
CA ALA A 207 -11.44 -8.52 4.74
C ALA A 207 -10.23 -8.60 5.71
N ASN A 208 -9.51 -9.72 5.73
CA ASN A 208 -8.29 -9.82 6.52
C ASN A 208 -7.15 -8.96 5.94
N ILE A 209 -7.05 -8.84 4.62
CA ILE A 209 -6.10 -7.92 3.98
C ILE A 209 -6.42 -6.48 4.41
N GLU A 210 -7.69 -6.06 4.36
CA GLU A 210 -8.04 -4.68 4.73
C GLU A 210 -7.80 -4.38 6.21
N GLN A 211 -7.96 -5.35 7.11
CA GLN A 211 -7.58 -5.16 8.52
C GLN A 211 -6.09 -4.93 8.70
N TRP A 212 -5.25 -5.61 7.93
CA TRP A 212 -3.82 -5.30 7.90
C TRP A 212 -3.54 -3.95 7.23
N ALA A 213 -4.28 -3.58 6.18
CA ALA A 213 -4.12 -2.31 5.49
C ALA A 213 -4.46 -1.10 6.38
N ILE A 214 -5.52 -1.17 7.20
CA ILE A 214 -5.81 -0.18 8.26
C ILE A 214 -4.59 -0.01 9.18
N ASP A 215 -4.04 -1.12 9.66
CA ASP A 215 -2.85 -1.08 10.53
C ASP A 215 -1.63 -0.50 9.81
N LEU A 216 -1.40 -0.85 8.55
CA LEU A 216 -0.26 -0.35 7.78
C LEU A 216 -0.33 1.17 7.55
N ALA A 217 -1.54 1.68 7.27
CA ALA A 217 -1.80 3.12 7.11
C ALA A 217 -1.52 3.91 8.39
N TRP A 218 -1.90 3.37 9.56
CA TRP A 218 -1.58 3.99 10.85
C TRP A 218 -0.12 3.80 11.25
N ASP A 219 0.46 2.63 10.97
CA ASP A 219 1.84 2.29 11.33
C ASP A 219 2.84 3.19 10.62
N ILE A 220 2.66 3.45 9.31
CA ILE A 220 3.61 4.28 8.58
C ILE A 220 3.67 5.71 9.15
N MET A 221 2.53 6.25 9.60
CA MET A 221 2.45 7.54 10.27
C MET A 221 3.11 7.51 11.66
N ALA A 222 2.72 6.57 12.52
CA ALA A 222 3.21 6.50 13.90
C ALA A 222 4.71 6.15 13.97
N ARG A 223 5.17 5.26 13.07
CA ARG A 223 6.54 4.74 13.09
C ARG A 223 7.54 5.70 12.45
N PHE A 224 7.19 6.33 11.33
CA PHE A 224 8.13 7.18 10.59
C PHE A 224 7.90 8.67 10.81
N GLY A 225 6.69 9.10 11.17
CA GLY A 225 6.38 10.50 11.47
C GLY A 225 7.38 11.17 12.42
N PRO A 226 7.73 10.54 13.57
CA PRO A 226 8.72 11.11 14.48
C PRO A 226 10.17 11.00 14.04
N ARG A 227 10.48 10.12 13.09
CA ARG A 227 11.83 9.90 12.54
C ARG A 227 12.17 10.92 11.46
N TYR A 228 11.17 11.32 10.66
CA TYR A 228 11.28 12.30 9.58
C TYR A 228 10.49 13.57 9.96
N LYS A 229 11.09 14.43 10.79
CA LYS A 229 10.41 15.62 11.37
C LYS A 229 9.98 16.67 10.34
N ASP A 230 10.51 16.57 9.15
CA ASP A 230 10.24 17.40 7.98
C ASP A 230 9.18 16.80 7.04
N LEU A 231 8.58 15.66 7.40
CA LEU A 231 7.42 15.14 6.68
C LEU A 231 6.32 16.22 6.59
N PRO A 232 5.83 16.52 5.37
CA PRO A 232 4.75 17.48 5.19
C PRO A 232 3.47 16.94 5.81
N PRO A 233 2.57 17.80 6.33
CA PRO A 233 1.27 17.35 6.83
C PRO A 233 0.42 16.62 5.79
N ALA A 234 0.60 16.91 4.50
CA ALA A 234 0.05 16.14 3.38
C ALA A 234 0.26 14.62 3.56
N PHE A 235 1.41 14.19 4.07
CA PHE A 235 1.71 12.77 4.33
C PHE A 235 0.67 12.16 5.27
N PHE A 236 0.37 12.87 6.35
CA PHE A 236 -0.59 12.43 7.34
C PHE A 236 -2.02 12.51 6.81
N THR A 237 -2.34 13.52 5.98
CA THR A 237 -3.63 13.60 5.27
C THR A 237 -3.85 12.41 4.33
N ASP A 238 -2.85 12.05 3.53
CA ASP A 238 -2.97 10.95 2.57
C ASP A 238 -3.15 9.61 3.29
N PHE A 239 -2.31 9.32 4.30
CA PHE A 239 -2.39 8.05 5.03
C PHE A 239 -3.60 7.96 5.98
N THR A 240 -4.14 9.08 6.48
CA THR A 240 -5.44 9.08 7.19
C THR A 240 -6.62 8.84 6.24
N LYS A 241 -6.56 9.35 5.00
CA LYS A 241 -7.55 9.01 3.97
C LYS A 241 -7.48 7.52 3.65
N MET A 242 -6.29 6.98 3.40
CA MET A 242 -6.10 5.55 3.13
C MET A 242 -6.65 4.69 4.28
N ALA A 243 -6.30 4.99 5.53
CA ALA A 243 -6.84 4.28 6.69
C ALA A 243 -8.38 4.28 6.76
N LEU A 244 -9.02 5.40 6.37
CA LEU A 244 -10.47 5.50 6.29
C LEU A 244 -11.06 4.65 5.15
N ASP A 245 -10.40 4.64 3.99
CA ASP A 245 -10.79 3.82 2.85
C ASP A 245 -10.67 2.33 3.21
N GLU A 246 -9.59 1.89 3.86
CA GLU A 246 -9.48 0.49 4.29
C GLU A 246 -10.52 0.10 5.35
N SER A 247 -10.87 1.05 6.22
CA SER A 247 -11.97 0.87 7.17
C SER A 247 -13.32 0.71 6.46
N LYS A 248 -13.52 1.42 5.35
CA LYS A 248 -14.69 1.28 4.47
C LYS A 248 -14.66 -0.06 3.74
N HIS A 249 -13.54 -0.45 3.15
CA HIS A 249 -13.34 -1.73 2.47
C HIS A 249 -13.66 -2.92 3.39
N PHE A 250 -13.06 -2.92 4.59
CA PHE A 250 -13.33 -3.93 5.59
C PHE A 250 -14.82 -4.01 5.96
N THR A 251 -15.47 -2.87 6.15
CA THR A 251 -16.90 -2.81 6.48
C THR A 251 -17.75 -3.39 5.36
N LEU A 252 -17.47 -3.05 4.10
CA LEU A 252 -18.17 -3.58 2.93
C LEU A 252 -18.01 -5.10 2.83
N LEU A 253 -16.79 -5.60 2.92
CA LEU A 253 -16.48 -7.03 2.80
C LEU A 253 -17.08 -7.85 3.94
N THR A 254 -17.02 -7.36 5.17
CA THR A 254 -17.61 -8.06 6.32
C THR A 254 -19.13 -8.05 6.29
N ALA A 255 -19.77 -6.96 5.85
CA ALA A 255 -21.21 -6.92 5.62
C ALA A 255 -21.64 -7.92 4.53
N ARG A 256 -20.90 -7.98 3.42
CA ARG A 256 -21.12 -8.98 2.36
C ARG A 256 -20.94 -10.40 2.85
N LEU A 257 -19.87 -10.68 3.61
CA LEU A 257 -19.60 -11.98 4.18
C LEU A 257 -20.73 -12.43 5.11
N ALA A 258 -21.19 -11.54 6.00
CA ALA A 258 -22.30 -11.82 6.92
C ALA A 258 -23.61 -12.12 6.18
N ALA A 259 -23.88 -11.42 5.08
CA ALA A 259 -25.06 -11.67 4.25
C ALA A 259 -25.00 -13.01 3.49
N LEU A 260 -23.84 -13.35 2.92
CA LEU A 260 -23.66 -14.54 2.09
C LEU A 260 -23.44 -15.82 2.89
N ALA A 261 -22.77 -15.73 4.03
CA ALA A 261 -22.43 -16.86 4.87
C ALA A 261 -22.51 -16.48 6.36
N PRO A 262 -23.73 -16.34 6.92
CA PRO A 262 -23.94 -15.96 8.32
C PRO A 262 -23.23 -16.88 9.32
N SER A 263 -23.02 -18.16 8.96
CA SER A 263 -22.31 -19.15 9.78
C SER A 263 -20.77 -19.05 9.67
N THR A 264 -20.23 -18.10 8.90
CA THR A 264 -18.80 -17.87 8.69
C THR A 264 -18.44 -16.43 9.04
N PRO A 265 -18.42 -16.05 10.33
CA PRO A 265 -18.07 -14.69 10.73
C PRO A 265 -16.62 -14.36 10.35
N TYR A 266 -16.29 -13.06 10.26
CA TYR A 266 -14.89 -12.64 10.11
C TYR A 266 -14.01 -13.26 11.21
N GLY A 267 -12.77 -13.59 10.88
CA GLY A 267 -11.83 -14.28 11.76
C GLY A 267 -12.11 -15.79 12.03
N SER A 268 -13.21 -16.38 11.53
CA SER A 268 -13.51 -17.82 11.66
C SER A 268 -12.73 -18.75 10.73
N LEU A 269 -12.20 -18.23 9.62
CA LEU A 269 -11.34 -18.99 8.71
C LEU A 269 -9.86 -18.67 8.96
N PRO A 270 -8.93 -19.57 8.58
CA PRO A 270 -7.51 -19.31 8.71
C PRO A 270 -7.07 -18.05 7.95
N VAL A 271 -6.25 -17.22 8.61
CA VAL A 271 -5.66 -16.00 8.06
C VAL A 271 -4.14 -16.05 8.17
N HIS A 272 -3.43 -15.24 7.39
CA HIS A 272 -1.97 -15.08 7.54
C HIS A 272 -1.60 -13.60 7.75
N ALA A 273 -0.41 -13.37 8.30
CA ALA A 273 0.15 -12.05 8.55
C ALA A 273 1.26 -11.66 7.54
N ALA A 274 1.21 -12.17 6.31
CA ALA A 274 2.25 -11.94 5.29
C ALA A 274 2.51 -10.44 5.03
N LEU A 275 1.46 -9.63 4.95
CA LEU A 275 1.55 -8.16 4.85
C LEU A 275 2.37 -7.57 6.01
N TRP A 276 2.06 -7.98 7.25
CA TRP A 276 2.80 -7.49 8.41
C TRP A 276 4.24 -7.99 8.46
N SER A 277 4.52 -9.21 7.98
CA SER A 277 5.89 -9.71 7.85
C SER A 277 6.74 -8.80 6.95
N SER A 278 6.18 -8.34 5.81
CA SER A 278 6.82 -7.33 4.97
C SER A 278 6.98 -5.97 5.69
N ALA A 279 6.01 -5.58 6.52
CA ALA A 279 6.06 -4.36 7.29
C ALA A 279 7.15 -4.39 8.38
N THR A 280 7.34 -5.54 9.05
CA THR A 280 8.43 -5.79 9.99
C THR A 280 9.78 -5.73 9.28
N ALA A 281 9.92 -6.40 8.12
CA ALA A 281 11.17 -6.41 7.36
C ALA A 281 11.57 -5.00 6.86
N SER A 282 10.60 -4.15 6.59
CA SER A 282 10.81 -2.75 6.15
C SER A 282 10.77 -1.71 7.27
N ALA A 283 10.62 -2.12 8.55
CA ALA A 283 10.36 -1.21 9.67
C ALA A 283 11.50 -0.20 9.94
N ALA A 284 12.70 -0.43 9.42
CA ALA A 284 13.86 0.43 9.59
C ALA A 284 13.98 1.55 8.54
N SER A 285 13.26 1.47 7.42
CA SER A 285 13.42 2.42 6.29
C SER A 285 12.05 2.83 5.73
N LEU A 286 11.77 4.15 5.74
CA LEU A 286 10.55 4.69 5.15
C LEU A 286 10.49 4.39 3.65
N ARG A 287 11.62 4.52 2.95
CA ARG A 287 11.74 4.21 1.52
C ARG A 287 11.44 2.73 1.23
N ALA A 288 12.00 1.81 2.03
CA ALA A 288 11.71 0.39 1.90
C ALA A 288 10.23 0.08 2.20
N ARG A 289 9.65 0.74 3.22
CA ARG A 289 8.23 0.58 3.56
C ARG A 289 7.32 1.01 2.41
N LEU A 290 7.57 2.17 1.83
CA LEU A 290 6.84 2.71 0.69
C LEU A 290 6.97 1.81 -0.54
N ALA A 291 8.18 1.32 -0.84
CA ALA A 291 8.38 0.38 -1.95
C ALA A 291 7.61 -0.94 -1.75
N ILE A 292 7.83 -1.61 -0.62
CA ILE A 292 7.33 -2.98 -0.44
C ILE A 292 5.82 -3.00 -0.14
N ILE A 293 5.34 -2.15 0.76
CA ILE A 293 3.92 -2.13 1.10
C ILE A 293 3.15 -1.34 0.05
N HIS A 294 3.48 -0.06 -0.14
CA HIS A 294 2.62 0.86 -0.90
C HIS A 294 2.78 0.79 -2.42
N LEU A 295 3.85 0.18 -2.94
CA LEU A 295 4.07 0.05 -4.39
C LEU A 295 4.12 -1.39 -4.90
N VAL A 296 4.35 -2.39 -4.03
CA VAL A 296 4.26 -3.82 -4.41
C VAL A 296 2.95 -4.44 -3.93
N HIS A 297 2.62 -4.35 -2.65
CA HIS A 297 1.39 -4.97 -2.12
C HIS A 297 0.12 -4.24 -2.58
N GLU A 298 0.04 -2.91 -2.49
CA GLU A 298 -1.15 -2.18 -2.96
C GLU A 298 -1.33 -2.33 -4.48
N ALA A 299 -0.23 -2.25 -5.26
CA ALA A 299 -0.29 -2.47 -6.70
C ALA A 299 -0.72 -3.90 -7.08
N ARG A 300 -0.57 -4.87 -6.17
CA ARG A 300 -1.09 -6.21 -6.37
C ARG A 300 -2.63 -6.22 -6.34
N GLY A 301 -3.26 -5.35 -5.56
CA GLY A 301 -4.71 -5.13 -5.55
C GLY A 301 -5.24 -4.81 -6.94
N LEU A 302 -4.61 -3.85 -7.63
CA LEU A 302 -4.94 -3.45 -9.01
C LEU A 302 -4.90 -4.62 -10.01
N ASP A 303 -4.01 -5.57 -9.80
CA ASP A 303 -3.83 -6.73 -10.68
C ASP A 303 -4.87 -7.84 -10.43
N VAL A 304 -5.21 -8.09 -9.16
CA VAL A 304 -6.02 -9.26 -8.76
C VAL A 304 -7.50 -8.97 -8.62
N ASN A 305 -7.87 -7.72 -8.33
CA ASN A 305 -9.26 -7.31 -8.15
C ASN A 305 -10.10 -7.50 -9.41
N PRO A 306 -9.65 -7.16 -10.65
CA PRO A 306 -10.45 -7.36 -11.86
C PRO A 306 -10.89 -8.81 -12.07
N ALA A 307 -9.97 -9.77 -11.86
CA ALA A 307 -10.28 -11.20 -11.98
C ALA A 307 -11.28 -11.66 -10.91
N THR A 308 -11.16 -11.13 -9.69
CA THR A 308 -12.06 -11.41 -8.57
C THR A 308 -13.46 -10.86 -8.84
N ILE A 309 -13.57 -9.60 -9.27
CA ILE A 309 -14.83 -8.95 -9.69
C ILE A 309 -15.50 -9.77 -10.80
N ALA A 310 -14.76 -10.14 -11.84
CA ALA A 310 -15.28 -10.95 -12.94
C ALA A 310 -15.80 -12.31 -12.47
N ARG A 311 -15.18 -12.91 -11.45
CA ARG A 311 -15.64 -14.17 -10.86
C ARG A 311 -16.98 -14.00 -10.13
N PHE A 312 -17.15 -12.96 -9.32
CA PHE A 312 -18.43 -12.66 -8.66
C PHE A 312 -19.53 -12.29 -9.66
N ARG A 313 -19.18 -11.54 -10.71
CA ARG A 313 -20.11 -11.21 -11.81
C ARG A 313 -20.63 -12.46 -12.53
N ARG A 314 -19.75 -13.42 -12.84
CA ARG A 314 -20.15 -14.72 -13.42
C ARG A 314 -21.04 -15.53 -12.47
N ALA A 315 -20.84 -15.39 -11.16
CA ALA A 315 -21.70 -16.00 -10.14
C ALA A 315 -23.02 -15.23 -9.91
N ARG A 316 -23.26 -14.13 -10.63
CA ARG A 316 -24.42 -13.23 -10.50
C ARG A 316 -24.58 -12.61 -9.11
N ASP A 317 -23.50 -12.51 -8.35
CA ASP A 317 -23.47 -11.81 -7.06
C ASP A 317 -23.10 -10.34 -7.29
N MET A 318 -24.09 -9.57 -7.73
CA MET A 318 -23.89 -8.16 -8.10
C MET A 318 -23.64 -7.26 -6.90
N GLU A 319 -24.07 -7.65 -5.71
CA GLU A 319 -23.80 -6.91 -4.46
C GLU A 319 -22.31 -7.00 -4.08
N SER A 320 -21.69 -8.17 -4.23
CA SER A 320 -20.24 -8.30 -4.05
C SER A 320 -19.45 -7.63 -5.17
N VAL A 321 -19.95 -7.63 -6.41
CA VAL A 321 -19.36 -6.85 -7.51
C VAL A 321 -19.33 -5.37 -7.17
N ALA A 322 -20.45 -4.78 -6.73
CA ALA A 322 -20.52 -3.37 -6.36
C ALA A 322 -19.53 -3.01 -5.23
N ALA A 323 -19.42 -3.86 -4.20
CA ALA A 323 -18.47 -3.65 -3.12
C ALA A 323 -17.01 -3.68 -3.62
N LEU A 324 -16.66 -4.63 -4.48
CA LEU A 324 -15.31 -4.78 -5.03
C LEU A 324 -14.95 -3.70 -6.06
N GLU A 325 -15.93 -3.16 -6.79
CA GLU A 325 -15.72 -2.04 -7.72
C GLU A 325 -15.39 -0.74 -6.96
N VAL A 326 -16.01 -0.51 -5.79
CA VAL A 326 -15.64 0.60 -4.90
C VAL A 326 -14.19 0.43 -4.42
N ILE A 327 -13.86 -0.76 -3.91
CA ILE A 327 -12.49 -1.06 -3.43
C ILE A 327 -11.47 -0.81 -4.54
N HIS A 328 -11.69 -1.40 -5.72
CA HIS A 328 -10.78 -1.26 -6.87
C HIS A 328 -10.54 0.19 -7.30
N ALA A 329 -11.57 1.06 -7.22
CA ALA A 329 -11.41 2.46 -7.55
C ALA A 329 -10.51 3.20 -6.52
N ASP A 330 -10.63 2.86 -5.24
CA ASP A 330 -9.82 3.47 -4.18
C ASP A 330 -8.34 3.00 -4.25
N GLU A 331 -8.09 1.74 -4.61
CA GLU A 331 -6.73 1.16 -4.75
C GLU A 331 -5.81 1.99 -5.66
N VAL A 332 -6.35 2.57 -6.74
CA VAL A 332 -5.56 3.43 -7.65
C VAL A 332 -4.98 4.60 -6.87
N THR A 333 -5.79 5.23 -6.02
CA THR A 333 -5.38 6.38 -5.20
C THR A 333 -4.40 5.99 -4.09
N HIS A 334 -4.47 4.76 -3.59
CA HIS A 334 -3.54 4.24 -2.60
C HIS A 334 -2.15 4.01 -3.20
N VAL A 335 -2.09 3.43 -4.40
CA VAL A 335 -0.83 3.28 -5.14
C VAL A 335 -0.26 4.64 -5.54
N THR A 336 -1.09 5.60 -5.96
CA THR A 336 -0.66 6.99 -6.20
C THR A 336 -0.05 7.61 -4.94
N THR A 337 -0.68 7.40 -3.79
CA THR A 337 -0.16 7.87 -2.49
C THR A 337 1.21 7.26 -2.20
N GLY A 338 1.35 5.94 -2.38
CA GLY A 338 2.64 5.25 -2.27
C GLY A 338 3.70 5.83 -3.19
N HIS A 339 3.36 6.05 -4.47
CA HIS A 339 4.28 6.57 -5.48
C HIS A 339 4.74 8.00 -5.17
N ARG A 340 3.80 8.88 -4.77
CA ARG A 340 4.08 10.26 -4.35
C ARG A 340 5.10 10.30 -3.22
N TRP A 341 4.85 9.56 -2.14
CA TRP A 341 5.72 9.59 -0.97
C TRP A 341 7.04 8.85 -1.18
N PHE A 342 7.04 7.81 -2.01
CA PHE A 342 8.28 7.14 -2.44
C PHE A 342 9.18 8.10 -3.22
N THR A 343 8.61 8.83 -4.18
CA THR A 343 9.35 9.83 -4.96
C THR A 343 9.83 10.98 -4.08
N TRP A 344 8.99 11.44 -3.14
CA TRP A 344 9.37 12.46 -2.16
C TRP A 344 10.57 12.04 -1.31
N VAL A 345 10.57 10.81 -0.77
CA VAL A 345 11.68 10.34 0.07
C VAL A 345 12.96 10.13 -0.77
N CYS A 346 12.85 9.67 -2.01
CA CYS A 346 13.97 9.59 -2.94
C CYS A 346 14.59 10.98 -3.17
N ALA A 347 13.78 11.98 -3.52
CA ALA A 347 14.25 13.35 -3.72
C ALA A 347 14.89 13.91 -2.43
N ARG A 348 14.29 13.61 -1.27
CA ARG A 348 14.81 14.05 0.04
C ARG A 348 16.17 13.44 0.37
N GLU A 349 16.40 12.20 -0.03
CA GLU A 349 17.65 11.47 0.17
C GLU A 349 18.68 11.72 -0.95
N GLY A 350 18.38 12.61 -1.91
CA GLY A 350 19.28 12.92 -3.03
C GLY A 350 19.36 11.83 -4.09
N VAL A 351 18.34 10.99 -4.20
CA VAL A 351 18.26 9.92 -5.21
C VAL A 351 17.55 10.46 -6.46
N GLU A 352 18.29 10.55 -7.56
CA GLU A 352 17.82 11.14 -8.82
C GLU A 352 16.86 10.21 -9.61
N ASP A 353 17.02 8.89 -9.48
CA ASP A 353 16.21 7.89 -10.19
C ASP A 353 15.35 7.06 -9.20
N PRO A 354 14.07 7.44 -9.00
CA PRO A 354 13.14 6.68 -8.18
C PRO A 354 12.88 5.26 -8.71
N VAL A 355 12.96 5.01 -10.02
CA VAL A 355 12.72 3.68 -10.58
C VAL A 355 13.84 2.73 -10.16
N ALA A 356 15.10 3.15 -10.32
CA ALA A 356 16.24 2.36 -9.87
C ALA A 356 16.20 2.13 -8.35
N ALA A 357 15.84 3.15 -7.57
CA ALA A 357 15.69 3.05 -6.12
C ALA A 357 14.62 2.03 -5.73
N PHE A 358 13.45 2.08 -6.37
CA PHE A 358 12.35 1.15 -6.11
C PHE A 358 12.79 -0.29 -6.39
N ARG A 359 13.38 -0.53 -7.57
CA ARG A 359 13.84 -1.88 -7.95
C ARG A 359 14.86 -2.42 -6.95
N GLU A 360 15.72 -1.56 -6.41
CA GLU A 360 16.69 -1.94 -5.39
C GLU A 360 16.05 -2.27 -4.03
N GLU A 361 15.08 -1.48 -3.58
CA GLU A 361 14.31 -1.80 -2.37
C GLU A 361 13.54 -3.12 -2.54
N VAL A 362 12.99 -3.40 -3.73
CA VAL A 362 12.33 -4.68 -4.02
C VAL A 362 13.32 -5.85 -4.02
N ARG A 363 14.49 -5.72 -4.64
CA ARG A 363 15.54 -6.76 -4.56
C ARG A 363 15.85 -7.11 -3.11
N LYS A 364 16.04 -6.11 -2.25
CA LYS A 364 16.38 -6.32 -0.84
C LYS A 364 15.21 -6.82 0.01
N GLY A 365 14.00 -6.33 -0.25
CA GLY A 365 12.85 -6.47 0.64
C GLY A 365 11.77 -7.45 0.20
N TRP A 366 11.89 -8.07 -0.98
CA TRP A 366 10.90 -8.99 -1.55
C TRP A 366 11.46 -10.38 -1.79
N ARG A 367 10.60 -11.41 -1.76
CA ARG A 367 10.99 -12.80 -2.05
C ARG A 367 10.42 -13.26 -3.39
N GLY A 368 11.30 -13.65 -4.32
CA GLY A 368 10.90 -14.19 -5.61
C GLY A 368 10.36 -13.15 -6.57
N ASP A 369 9.66 -13.57 -7.61
CA ASP A 369 9.25 -12.65 -8.69
C ASP A 369 8.12 -11.71 -8.25
N VAL A 370 8.14 -10.48 -8.74
CA VAL A 370 6.96 -9.62 -8.79
C VAL A 370 6.09 -10.16 -9.92
N LYS A 371 5.07 -10.95 -9.57
CA LYS A 371 4.30 -11.73 -10.56
C LYS A 371 3.15 -10.92 -11.12
N GLY A 372 2.97 -11.02 -12.44
CA GLY A 372 1.74 -10.62 -13.12
C GLY A 372 0.56 -11.58 -12.88
N PRO A 373 -0.52 -11.48 -13.68
CA PRO A 373 -0.72 -10.46 -14.73
C PRO A 373 -0.71 -9.05 -14.14
N PHE A 374 -0.23 -8.07 -14.90
CA PHE A 374 -0.22 -6.67 -14.47
C PHE A 374 -1.38 -5.93 -15.11
N ASN A 375 -2.12 -5.18 -14.30
CA ASN A 375 -3.08 -4.21 -14.80
C ASN A 375 -2.33 -2.92 -15.17
N GLU A 376 -1.75 -2.91 -16.38
CA GLU A 376 -0.88 -1.82 -16.83
C GLU A 376 -1.62 -0.48 -16.87
N GLU A 377 -2.90 -0.48 -17.27
CA GLU A 377 -3.72 0.72 -17.34
C GLU A 377 -3.89 1.39 -15.97
N ASP A 378 -4.30 0.63 -14.95
CA ASP A 378 -4.54 1.20 -13.61
C ASP A 378 -3.23 1.49 -12.86
N ARG A 379 -2.18 0.69 -13.08
CA ARG A 379 -0.83 1.00 -12.56
C ARG A 379 -0.30 2.30 -13.16
N GLU A 380 -0.51 2.53 -14.45
CA GLU A 380 -0.10 3.76 -15.13
C GLU A 380 -0.89 4.98 -14.61
N LYS A 381 -2.21 4.86 -14.40
CA LYS A 381 -3.01 5.90 -13.72
C LYS A 381 -2.47 6.22 -12.33
N ALA A 382 -1.97 5.21 -11.61
CA ALA A 382 -1.37 5.39 -10.30
C ALA A 382 0.05 5.97 -10.33
N GLY A 383 0.67 6.13 -11.50
CA GLY A 383 2.03 6.64 -11.68
C GLY A 383 3.11 5.55 -11.79
N LEU A 384 2.75 4.27 -11.75
CA LEU A 384 3.69 3.16 -11.92
C LEU A 384 3.82 2.76 -13.39
N THR A 385 4.88 3.25 -14.04
CA THR A 385 5.24 2.82 -15.39
C THR A 385 5.75 1.38 -15.40
N PRO A 386 5.77 0.70 -16.56
CA PRO A 386 6.33 -0.65 -16.68
C PRO A 386 7.76 -0.82 -16.17
N ASP A 387 8.58 0.23 -16.21
CA ASP A 387 9.98 0.20 -15.75
C ASP A 387 10.11 -0.11 -14.26
N PHE A 388 9.09 0.24 -13.46
CA PHE A 388 9.05 -0.11 -12.05
C PHE A 388 9.04 -1.63 -11.85
N TYR A 389 8.17 -2.37 -12.55
CA TYR A 389 7.79 -3.73 -12.13
C TYR A 389 8.06 -4.84 -13.15
N ARG A 390 8.31 -4.53 -14.42
CA ARG A 390 8.66 -5.57 -15.41
C ARG A 390 10.01 -6.18 -15.09
N ASP A 391 10.08 -7.50 -15.27
CA ASP A 391 11.27 -8.34 -15.03
C ASP A 391 11.94 -8.06 -13.67
N LEU A 392 11.12 -7.84 -12.63
CA LEU A 392 11.58 -7.54 -11.28
C LEU A 392 11.45 -8.75 -10.37
N LYS A 393 12.54 -9.05 -9.66
CA LYS A 393 12.63 -10.15 -8.73
C LYS A 393 13.26 -9.69 -7.42
N GLY A 394 12.68 -10.14 -6.33
CA GLY A 394 13.20 -9.99 -4.98
C GLY A 394 14.21 -11.09 -4.63
N GLU A 395 15.22 -10.71 -3.86
CA GLU A 395 16.38 -11.52 -3.46
C GLU A 395 16.40 -11.77 -1.94
N LEU A 396 15.36 -11.37 -1.21
CA LEU A 396 15.30 -11.54 0.24
C LEU A 396 15.41 -13.02 0.64
N GLY A 397 16.44 -13.33 1.43
CA GLY A 397 16.80 -14.68 1.87
C GLY A 397 17.32 -15.61 0.78
N LEU A 398 17.91 -15.04 -0.27
CA LEU A 398 18.99 -15.67 -1.01
C LEU A 398 20.29 -15.29 -0.29
N ASP A 399 20.74 -16.14 0.63
CA ASP A 399 22.02 -15.94 1.32
C ASP A 399 23.17 -15.91 0.29
N ASP A 400 24.30 -15.22 0.56
CA ASP A 400 25.47 -15.00 -0.32
C ASP A 400 26.03 -16.27 -1.01
N SER A 401 25.65 -17.47 -0.57
CA SER A 401 25.85 -18.74 -1.27
C SER A 401 25.15 -18.84 -2.64
N GLY A 402 24.15 -17.99 -2.94
CA GLY A 402 23.41 -18.00 -4.20
C GLY A 402 23.99 -17.11 -5.31
N ILE A 403 24.84 -16.14 -4.97
CA ILE A 403 25.40 -15.16 -5.93
C ILE A 403 26.71 -15.66 -6.58
N LEU A 404 27.38 -16.64 -5.99
CA LEU A 404 28.56 -17.31 -6.58
C LEU A 404 28.22 -18.47 -7.54
N GLY A 405 26.94 -18.82 -7.71
CA GLY A 405 26.51 -19.97 -8.52
C GLY A 405 26.48 -19.78 -10.05
N LEU A 406 26.82 -18.59 -10.57
CA LEU A 406 26.79 -18.30 -12.02
C LEU A 406 28.11 -17.73 -12.58
N ARG A 407 29.22 -17.91 -11.86
CA ARG A 407 30.57 -17.81 -12.44
C ARG A 407 31.38 -19.01 -11.98
N GLY A 408 31.66 -19.92 -12.90
CA GLY A 408 32.54 -21.06 -12.63
C GLY A 408 33.91 -20.59 -12.13
N LEU A 409 34.43 -21.28 -11.11
CA LEU A 409 35.75 -21.92 -11.07
C LEU A 409 35.99 -22.46 -9.64
N ASP A 410 36.34 -23.74 -9.57
CA ASP A 410 37.19 -24.43 -8.60
C ASP A 410 36.83 -24.41 -7.09
N ASP A 411 36.28 -25.53 -6.62
CA ASP A 411 36.10 -25.88 -5.20
C ASP A 411 37.37 -26.55 -4.62
N PRO A 412 38.08 -25.95 -3.65
CA PRO A 412 39.25 -26.55 -2.97
C PRO A 412 38.86 -27.32 -1.69
N GLY A 413 37.64 -27.86 -1.60
CA GLY A 413 37.13 -28.59 -0.43
C GLY A 413 37.08 -30.12 -0.55
N ARG A 414 37.34 -30.70 -1.72
CA ARG A 414 37.23 -32.16 -1.95
C ARG A 414 38.52 -32.97 -1.69
N SER A 415 39.51 -32.35 -1.05
CA SER A 415 40.87 -32.92 -0.92
C SER A 415 41.19 -33.58 0.42
N ARG A 416 40.23 -33.73 1.35
CA ARG A 416 40.49 -34.43 2.63
C ARG A 416 39.74 -35.75 2.84
N GLU A 417 38.70 -36.02 2.05
CA GLU A 417 38.04 -37.34 2.06
C GLU A 417 38.52 -38.25 0.92
N ALA A 418 39.04 -37.70 -0.18
CA ALA A 418 39.63 -38.47 -1.27
C ALA A 418 41.05 -39.02 -0.96
N GLU A 419 41.75 -38.45 0.02
CA GLU A 419 43.13 -38.85 0.38
C GLU A 419 43.16 -39.98 1.43
N ASN A 420 42.12 -40.10 2.26
CA ASN A 420 41.94 -41.25 3.17
C ASN A 420 41.34 -42.48 2.47
N SER A 421 40.61 -42.31 1.36
CA SER A 421 40.06 -43.43 0.59
C SER A 421 41.07 -44.05 -0.40
N ARG A 422 42.14 -43.32 -0.77
CA ARG A 422 43.23 -43.83 -1.63
C ARG A 422 44.28 -44.64 -0.85
N ARG A 423 44.58 -44.27 0.40
CA ARG A 423 45.47 -45.05 1.28
C ARG A 423 44.88 -46.37 1.80
N ALA A 424 43.55 -46.51 1.80
CA ALA A 424 42.89 -47.75 2.15
C ALA A 424 42.84 -48.76 0.97
N HIS A 425 42.84 -48.27 -0.26
CA HIS A 425 42.79 -49.12 -1.46
C HIS A 425 44.18 -49.64 -1.92
N GLU A 426 45.26 -48.92 -1.61
CA GLU A 426 46.64 -49.35 -1.94
C GLU A 426 47.23 -50.39 -0.97
N ALA A 427 46.54 -50.70 0.15
CA ALA A 427 46.96 -51.72 1.11
C ALA A 427 46.35 -53.11 0.87
N GLU A 428 45.34 -53.23 -0.01
CA GLU A 428 44.61 -54.48 -0.26
C GLU A 428 44.99 -55.16 -1.59
N GLU A 429 45.74 -54.48 -2.47
CA GLU A 429 46.19 -55.02 -3.77
C GLU A 429 47.64 -55.56 -3.79
N SER A 430 48.27 -55.75 -2.61
CA SER A 430 49.61 -56.37 -2.49
C SER A 430 49.59 -57.90 -2.27
N SER A 431 48.44 -58.56 -2.42
CA SER A 431 48.35 -60.02 -2.26
C SER A 431 47.48 -60.65 -3.34
N GLN A 432 48.04 -60.80 -4.54
CA GLN A 432 47.87 -62.00 -5.37
C GLN A 432 48.73 -61.89 -6.64
N GLN A 433 49.65 -62.83 -6.79
CA GLN A 433 50.63 -62.90 -7.86
C GLN A 433 50.38 -64.20 -8.64
N LYS A 434 50.27 -64.13 -9.99
CA LYS A 434 50.74 -65.14 -10.99
C LYS A 434 50.40 -64.73 -12.45
N PRO A 435 51.07 -65.28 -13.50
CA PRO A 435 51.77 -64.46 -14.48
C PRO A 435 51.40 -64.69 -15.97
N MET A 436 51.91 -63.77 -16.81
CA MET A 436 52.24 -63.83 -18.26
C MET A 436 51.22 -64.35 -19.28
N THR A 437 50.97 -63.54 -20.34
CA THR A 437 51.35 -63.84 -21.74
C THR A 437 51.17 -62.60 -22.64
N ALA A 438 52.06 -62.44 -23.62
CA ALA A 438 52.08 -61.37 -24.61
C ALA A 438 51.26 -61.72 -25.86
N SER A 439 50.72 -60.72 -26.59
CA SER A 439 50.96 -60.57 -28.05
C SER A 439 50.36 -59.27 -28.64
N SER A 440 51.16 -58.65 -29.51
CA SER A 440 50.94 -57.78 -30.69
C SER A 440 49.52 -57.49 -31.23
N VAL A 441 49.29 -56.29 -31.79
CA VAL A 441 49.01 -56.01 -33.23
C VAL A 441 48.94 -54.48 -33.52
N GLN A 442 49.27 -54.14 -34.77
CA GLN A 442 49.61 -52.87 -35.43
C GLN A 442 48.46 -51.93 -35.86
N ILE A 443 48.84 -50.63 -35.95
CA ILE A 443 48.66 -49.61 -37.03
C ILE A 443 47.24 -49.24 -37.52
N GLY A 444 47.01 -47.92 -37.60
CA GLY A 444 46.09 -47.28 -38.56
C GLY A 444 45.98 -45.77 -38.36
N TYR A 445 46.74 -45.00 -39.15
CA TYR A 445 46.62 -43.54 -39.32
C TYR A 445 45.60 -43.26 -40.43
N ASP A 446 44.81 -42.20 -40.34
CA ASP A 446 44.38 -41.46 -41.54
C ASP A 446 44.19 -39.97 -41.27
N SER A 447 44.82 -39.17 -42.13
CA SER A 447 44.71 -37.72 -42.31
C SER A 447 43.49 -37.41 -43.18
N THR A 448 42.91 -36.21 -43.22
CA THR A 448 43.46 -34.95 -43.76
C THR A 448 42.47 -33.80 -43.53
N ASP A 449 43.07 -32.61 -43.43
CA ASP A 449 42.63 -31.25 -43.77
C ASP A 449 41.43 -30.59 -43.06
#